data_AF-A0AA92SE01-F1
#
_entry.id   AF-A0AA92SE01-F1
#
_cell.length_a   1.000
_cell.length_b   1.000
_cell.length_c   1.000
_cell.angle_alpha   90.00
_cell.angle_beta   90.00
_cell.angle_gamma   90.00
#
_symmetry.space_group_name_H-M   'P 1'
#
loop_
_entity.id
_entity.type
_entity.pdbx_description
1 polymer ?
#
loop_
_entity_poly.entity_id
_entity_poly.type
_entity_poly.pdbx_seq_one_letter_code
_entity_poly.pdbx_strand_id
1 'polypeptide(L)'
;MGRGKPRVHGDKFKLNDTTTWSNPEQTIKQGDAKLGRVRIRLWTRKHFRLSPDHTMLIILVERLFEDDSPRVNKPMWLAFVGEQMPPLSELWKLYLRRLAVDHWYRLIKQRLHWTLPKLSTPQQCDRWSDLMLLMTWELWLARDIVNDNPLPWQKQMTQFTPGRVAQAMPGILVRVSTPSIPPKPRGKSPGWKTGLSRQRRTSYPIVKKRTSSSPQAKPKSA
;
A
#
# COMPACT_ATOMS: atom_id res chain seq x y z
N MET A 1 -36.50 37.05 23.86
CA MET A 1 -35.61 36.89 22.68
C MET A 1 -34.68 35.70 22.93
N GLY A 2 -35.04 34.49 22.50
CA GLY A 2 -34.16 33.32 22.66
C GLY A 2 -33.03 33.35 21.62
N ARG A 3 -31.77 33.27 22.06
CA ARG A 3 -30.63 33.08 21.14
C ARG A 3 -30.71 31.67 20.56
N GLY A 4 -30.85 31.56 19.23
CA GLY A 4 -30.85 30.28 18.53
C GLY A 4 -29.53 29.50 18.71
N LYS A 5 -29.55 28.20 18.39
CA LYS A 5 -28.37 27.34 18.49
C LYS A 5 -27.17 27.97 17.73
N PRO A 6 -25.98 28.06 18.34
CA PRO A 6 -24.79 28.56 17.68
C PRO A 6 -24.48 27.82 16.37
N ARG A 7 -23.98 28.55 15.38
CA ARG A 7 -23.61 28.00 14.07
C ARG A 7 -22.49 26.97 14.24
N VAL A 8 -22.78 25.70 13.94
CA VAL A 8 -21.84 24.56 14.08
C VAL A 8 -20.90 24.43 12.88
N HIS A 9 -21.33 24.87 11.69
CA HIS A 9 -20.57 24.67 10.45
C HIS A 9 -20.20 25.99 9.80
N GLY A 10 -18.96 26.11 9.35
CA GLY A 10 -18.52 27.18 8.46
C GLY A 10 -19.09 27.04 7.05
N ASP A 11 -18.52 27.78 6.11
CA ASP A 11 -18.94 27.71 4.71
C ASP A 11 -18.54 26.36 4.10
N LYS A 12 -19.36 25.90 3.15
CA LYS A 12 -19.17 24.61 2.49
C LYS A 12 -17.85 24.65 1.70
N PHE A 13 -17.01 23.64 1.87
CA PHE A 13 -15.77 23.48 1.12
C PHE A 13 -15.83 22.19 0.29
N LYS A 14 -15.87 22.31 -1.04
CA LYS A 14 -15.92 21.18 -1.96
C LYS A 14 -14.63 21.08 -2.76
N LEU A 15 -13.97 19.91 -2.74
CA LEU A 15 -12.67 19.72 -3.41
C LEU A 15 -12.74 19.84 -4.94
N ASN A 16 -13.92 19.69 -5.54
CA ASN A 16 -14.14 19.73 -6.99
C ASN A 16 -14.74 21.04 -7.51
N ASP A 17 -14.92 22.04 -6.63
CA ASP A 17 -15.61 23.29 -6.95
C ASP A 17 -14.84 24.46 -6.34
N THR A 18 -14.00 25.09 -7.17
CA THR A 18 -13.06 26.14 -6.77
C THR A 18 -13.74 27.36 -6.18
N THR A 19 -15.00 27.62 -6.55
CA THR A 19 -15.79 28.75 -6.05
C THR A 19 -16.10 28.64 -4.55
N THR A 20 -16.02 27.43 -4.00
CA THR A 20 -16.29 27.15 -2.59
C THR A 20 -15.05 27.26 -1.71
N TRP A 21 -13.88 27.54 -2.28
CA TRP A 21 -12.64 27.55 -1.54
C TRP A 21 -12.45 28.91 -0.86
N SER A 22 -12.33 28.89 0.46
CA SER A 22 -11.84 30.05 1.21
C SER A 22 -10.37 30.33 0.85
N ASN A 23 -9.85 31.50 1.21
CA ASN A 23 -8.42 31.77 1.09
C ASN A 23 -7.61 30.69 1.86
N PRO A 24 -6.54 30.15 1.26
CA PRO A 24 -5.66 29.22 1.96
C PRO A 24 -4.91 29.98 3.05
N GLU A 25 -4.70 29.31 4.19
CA GLU A 25 -3.92 29.87 5.31
C GLU A 25 -2.43 29.89 5.01
N GLN A 26 -1.96 28.94 4.20
CA GLN A 26 -0.59 28.89 3.74
C GLN A 26 -0.54 28.45 2.28
N THR A 27 0.32 29.11 1.50
CA THR A 27 0.64 28.72 0.13
C THR A 27 2.16 28.67 -0.02
N ILE A 28 2.68 27.55 -0.50
CA ILE A 28 4.10 27.37 -0.81
C ILE A 28 4.24 27.04 -2.30
N LYS A 29 5.22 27.66 -2.95
CA LYS A 29 5.72 27.24 -4.26
C LYS A 29 7.14 26.75 -4.10
N GLN A 30 7.45 25.58 -4.64
CA GLN A 30 8.79 25.02 -4.58
C GLN A 30 9.13 24.24 -5.85
N GLY A 31 10.42 24.18 -6.17
CA GLY A 31 10.93 23.28 -7.20
C GLY A 31 11.17 21.88 -6.64
N ASP A 32 10.90 20.86 -7.44
CA ASP A 32 11.26 19.47 -7.19
C ASP A 32 11.98 18.88 -8.40
N ALA A 33 13.07 18.16 -8.15
CA ALA A 33 13.91 17.60 -9.21
C ALA A 33 13.16 16.60 -10.12
N LYS A 34 12.15 15.90 -9.60
CA LYS A 34 11.37 14.92 -10.38
C LYS A 34 10.06 15.48 -10.89
N LEU A 35 9.39 16.32 -10.11
CA LEU A 35 8.04 16.79 -10.42
C LEU A 35 7.98 18.20 -11.02
N GLY A 36 9.11 18.91 -11.09
CA GLY A 36 9.16 20.30 -11.53
C GLY A 36 8.63 21.26 -10.45
N ARG A 37 8.03 22.38 -10.87
CA ARG A 37 7.42 23.34 -9.94
C ARG A 37 6.14 22.78 -9.33
N VAL A 38 6.00 22.89 -8.02
CA VAL A 38 4.85 22.42 -7.25
C VAL A 38 4.30 23.56 -6.40
N ARG A 39 2.98 23.72 -6.41
CA ARG A 39 2.23 24.63 -5.53
C ARG A 39 1.47 23.80 -4.50
N ILE A 40 1.59 24.20 -3.24
CA ILE A 40 0.97 23.53 -2.11
C ILE A 40 0.13 24.56 -1.36
N ARG A 41 -1.16 24.26 -1.18
CA ARG A 41 -2.11 25.12 -0.47
C ARG A 41 -2.69 24.39 0.73
N LEU A 42 -2.80 25.07 1.86
CA LEU A 42 -3.28 24.53 3.13
C LEU A 42 -4.53 25.29 3.59
N TRP A 43 -5.54 24.54 4.01
CA TRP A 43 -6.70 25.04 4.75
C TRP A 43 -6.80 24.31 6.08
N THR A 44 -6.97 25.03 7.18
CA THR A 44 -7.15 24.42 8.50
C THR A 44 -8.62 24.41 8.91
N ARG A 45 -8.90 23.76 10.05
CA ARG A 45 -10.22 23.75 10.71
C ARG A 45 -11.36 23.35 9.77
N LYS A 46 -11.10 22.39 8.87
CA LYS A 46 -12.14 21.74 8.06
C LYS A 46 -12.62 20.49 8.79
N HIS A 47 -13.86 20.08 8.58
CA HIS A 47 -14.44 18.88 9.18
C HIS A 47 -15.54 18.33 8.28
N PHE A 48 -15.89 17.05 8.45
CA PHE A 48 -17.05 16.47 7.79
C PHE A 48 -18.33 16.91 8.49
N ARG A 49 -19.42 17.09 7.73
CA ARG A 49 -20.71 17.55 8.27
C ARG A 49 -21.23 16.68 9.42
N LEU A 50 -21.03 15.37 9.34
CA LEU A 50 -21.48 14.40 10.36
C LEU A 50 -20.51 14.27 11.56
N SER A 51 -19.36 14.92 11.51
CA SER A 51 -18.31 14.80 12.53
C SER A 51 -17.66 16.17 12.78
N PRO A 52 -18.43 17.15 13.31
CA PRO A 52 -17.95 18.51 13.50
C PRO A 52 -16.78 18.63 14.47
N ASP A 53 -16.69 17.71 15.44
CA ASP A 53 -15.64 17.72 16.46
C ASP A 53 -14.31 17.15 15.93
N HIS A 54 -14.31 16.53 14.74
CA HIS A 54 -13.14 15.92 14.13
C HIS A 54 -12.59 16.85 13.04
N THR A 55 -11.76 17.80 13.47
CA THR A 55 -11.11 18.73 12.55
C THR A 55 -9.94 18.07 11.81
N MET A 56 -9.69 18.56 10.60
CA MET A 56 -8.61 18.13 9.74
C MET A 56 -8.04 19.30 8.95
N LEU A 57 -6.81 19.10 8.50
CA LEU A 57 -6.14 19.98 7.56
C LEU A 57 -6.38 19.44 6.16
N ILE A 58 -6.76 20.32 5.23
CA ILE A 58 -6.89 19.98 3.82
C ILE A 58 -5.72 20.60 3.07
N ILE A 59 -5.01 19.78 2.31
CA ILE A 59 -3.84 20.17 1.54
C ILE A 59 -4.09 19.86 0.07
N LEU A 60 -3.83 20.85 -0.79
CA LEU A 60 -3.85 20.70 -2.23
C LEU A 60 -2.44 20.79 -2.78
N VAL A 61 -2.03 19.80 -3.56
CA VAL A 61 -0.73 19.74 -4.22
C VAL A 61 -0.94 19.73 -5.74
N GLU A 62 -0.41 20.77 -6.37
CA GLU A 62 -0.54 21.02 -7.81
C GLU A 62 0.84 21.07 -8.45
N ARG A 63 1.01 20.40 -9.59
CA ARG A 63 2.18 20.62 -10.44
C ARG A 63 1.91 21.78 -11.37
N LEU A 64 2.92 22.60 -11.60
CA LEU A 64 2.82 23.80 -12.42
C LEU A 64 3.73 23.69 -13.65
N PHE A 65 3.31 24.35 -14.71
CA PHE A 65 4.17 24.74 -15.83
C PHE A 65 5.01 25.98 -15.48
N GLU A 66 5.87 26.43 -16.40
CA GLU A 66 6.72 27.60 -16.18
C GLU A 66 5.92 28.90 -16.06
N ASP A 67 4.78 28.97 -16.75
CA ASP A 67 3.79 30.06 -16.74
C ASP A 67 2.84 30.02 -15.53
N ASP A 68 3.16 29.21 -14.51
CA ASP A 68 2.37 29.05 -13.28
C ASP A 68 0.97 28.43 -13.49
N SER A 69 0.68 27.89 -14.68
CA SER A 69 -0.55 27.16 -14.98
C SER A 69 -0.48 25.69 -14.50
N PRO A 70 -1.60 25.07 -14.09
CA PRO A 70 -1.60 23.70 -13.58
C PRO A 70 -1.27 22.68 -14.69
N ARG A 71 -0.25 21.86 -14.47
CA ARG A 71 0.26 20.86 -15.43
C ARG A 71 -0.55 19.57 -15.50
N VAL A 72 -1.30 19.25 -14.45
CA VAL A 72 -2.06 17.99 -14.35
C VAL A 72 -3.53 18.32 -14.12
N ASN A 73 -4.42 17.77 -14.95
CA ASN A 73 -5.87 18.00 -14.85
C ASN A 73 -6.48 17.56 -13.51
N LYS A 74 -5.81 16.66 -12.77
CA LYS A 74 -6.23 16.20 -11.45
C LYS A 74 -5.14 16.48 -10.41
N PRO A 75 -5.33 17.48 -9.54
CA PRO A 75 -4.38 17.75 -8.48
C PRO A 75 -4.52 16.72 -7.35
N MET A 76 -3.51 16.64 -6.49
CA MET A 76 -3.52 15.73 -5.35
C MET A 76 -4.11 16.44 -4.14
N TRP A 77 -5.17 15.87 -3.59
CA TRP A 77 -5.77 16.30 -2.33
C TRP A 77 -5.34 15.37 -1.20
N LEU A 78 -4.90 15.95 -0.10
CA LEU A 78 -4.54 15.25 1.12
C LEU A 78 -5.35 15.81 2.28
N ALA A 79 -5.78 14.93 3.17
CA ALA A 79 -6.30 15.30 4.48
C ALA A 79 -5.29 14.85 5.53
N PHE A 80 -4.93 15.74 6.44
CA PHE A 80 -4.07 15.42 7.57
C PHE A 80 -4.85 15.51 8.88
N VAL A 81 -4.74 14.44 9.67
CA VAL A 81 -5.29 14.32 11.02
C VAL A 81 -4.15 13.77 11.89
N GLY A 82 -3.79 14.49 12.93
CA GLY A 82 -2.69 14.15 13.82
C GLY A 82 -2.32 15.33 14.71
N GLU A 83 -1.51 15.08 15.73
CA GLU A 83 -1.11 16.10 16.72
C GLU A 83 -0.18 17.15 16.11
N GLN A 84 0.85 16.70 15.40
CA GLN A 84 1.84 17.58 14.78
C GLN A 84 2.00 17.26 13.30
N MET A 85 1.72 18.26 12.46
CA MET A 85 1.91 18.15 11.02
C MET A 85 3.39 18.33 10.67
N PRO A 86 3.98 17.47 9.83
CA PRO A 86 5.28 17.73 9.22
C PRO A 86 5.29 19.04 8.43
N PRO A 87 6.47 19.60 8.10
CA PRO A 87 6.55 20.79 7.27
C PRO A 87 5.76 20.63 5.96
N LEU A 88 4.99 21.65 5.59
CA LEU A 88 4.11 21.61 4.43
C LEU A 88 4.87 21.32 3.11
N SER A 89 6.13 21.75 3.04
CA SER A 89 7.07 21.49 1.93
C SER A 89 7.43 20.00 1.76
N GLU A 90 7.35 19.20 2.82
CA GLU A 90 7.76 17.80 2.87
C GLU A 90 6.59 16.81 2.90
N LEU A 91 5.44 17.24 3.42
CA LEU A 91 4.28 16.37 3.66
C LEU A 91 3.89 15.52 2.45
N TRP A 92 3.82 16.11 1.27
CA TRP A 92 3.45 15.39 0.05
C TRP A 92 4.53 14.38 -0.37
N LYS A 93 5.81 14.67 -0.11
CA LYS A 93 6.92 13.73 -0.38
C LYS A 93 6.82 12.52 0.55
N LEU A 94 6.44 12.73 1.80
CA LEU A 94 6.17 11.66 2.75
C LEU A 94 4.96 10.82 2.30
N TYR A 95 3.88 11.47 1.84
CA TYR A 95 2.70 10.78 1.33
C TYR A 95 3.04 9.88 0.12
N LEU A 96 3.91 10.34 -0.78
CA LEU A 96 4.33 9.53 -1.94
C LEU A 96 5.06 8.24 -1.54
N ARG A 97 5.66 8.17 -0.33
CA ARG A 97 6.26 6.92 0.18
C ARG A 97 5.23 5.82 0.40
N ARG A 98 3.94 6.14 0.51
CA ARG A 98 2.84 5.15 0.59
C ARG A 98 2.88 4.15 -0.56
N LEU A 99 3.24 4.57 -1.77
CA LEU A 99 3.32 3.70 -2.95
C LEU A 99 4.38 2.59 -2.79
N ALA A 100 5.36 2.76 -1.90
CA ALA A 100 6.35 1.72 -1.61
C ALA A 100 5.69 0.43 -1.11
N VAL A 101 4.56 0.52 -0.37
CA VAL A 101 3.81 -0.65 0.10
C VAL A 101 3.19 -1.42 -1.07
N ASP A 102 2.60 -0.72 -2.04
CA ASP A 102 2.02 -1.37 -3.23
C ASP A 102 3.10 -2.02 -4.10
N HIS A 103 4.25 -1.36 -4.22
CA HIS A 103 5.41 -1.93 -4.90
C HIS A 103 5.96 -3.15 -4.18
N TRP A 104 5.98 -3.15 -2.84
CA TRP A 104 6.36 -4.32 -2.05
C TRP A 104 5.38 -5.48 -2.24
N TYR A 105 4.05 -5.23 -2.21
CA TYR A 105 3.05 -6.27 -2.50
C TYR A 105 3.23 -6.86 -3.89
N ARG A 106 3.54 -6.03 -4.89
CA ARG A 106 3.84 -6.52 -6.25
C ARG A 106 5.09 -7.40 -6.25
N LEU A 107 6.16 -6.98 -5.58
CA LEU A 107 7.40 -7.74 -5.46
C LEU A 107 7.16 -9.12 -4.83
N ILE A 108 6.52 -9.19 -3.66
CA ILE A 108 6.37 -10.47 -2.95
C ILE A 108 5.44 -11.44 -3.70
N LYS A 109 4.40 -10.94 -4.39
CA LYS A 109 3.52 -11.78 -5.21
C LYS A 109 4.21 -12.30 -6.46
N GLN A 110 4.90 -11.43 -7.18
CA GLN A 110 5.45 -11.77 -8.50
C GLN A 110 6.81 -12.46 -8.42
N ARG A 111 7.68 -12.02 -7.48
CA ARG A 111 9.08 -12.46 -7.41
C ARG A 111 9.33 -13.43 -6.26
N LEU A 112 8.72 -13.21 -5.10
CA LEU A 112 8.85 -14.13 -3.94
C LEU A 112 7.75 -15.19 -3.89
N HIS A 113 6.90 -15.24 -4.91
CA HIS A 113 5.88 -16.27 -5.08
C HIS A 113 4.93 -16.41 -3.90
N TRP A 114 4.61 -15.31 -3.20
CA TRP A 114 3.75 -15.33 -2.01
C TRP A 114 2.43 -16.09 -2.22
N THR A 115 1.82 -15.99 -3.40
CA THR A 115 0.53 -16.63 -3.71
C THR A 115 0.62 -17.94 -4.49
N LEU A 116 1.83 -18.45 -4.76
CA LEU A 116 2.03 -19.67 -5.55
C LEU A 116 1.76 -20.96 -4.73
N PRO A 117 2.24 -21.08 -3.47
CA PRO A 117 2.03 -22.30 -2.69
C PRO A 117 0.55 -22.58 -2.41
N LYS A 118 0.14 -23.84 -2.65
CA LYS A 118 -1.21 -24.33 -2.32
C LYS A 118 -1.23 -24.90 -0.90
N LEU A 119 -1.11 -24.01 0.09
CA LEU A 119 -1.08 -24.36 1.50
C LEU A 119 -2.47 -24.81 1.98
N SER A 120 -2.48 -25.69 2.98
CA SER A 120 -3.67 -26.44 3.34
C SER A 120 -4.35 -25.99 4.63
N THR A 121 -3.64 -25.27 5.50
CA THR A 121 -4.18 -24.74 6.75
C THR A 121 -3.86 -23.24 6.89
N PRO A 122 -4.66 -22.48 7.65
CA PRO A 122 -4.38 -21.06 7.91
C PRO A 122 -3.00 -20.83 8.52
N GLN A 123 -2.59 -21.66 9.47
CA GLN A 123 -1.29 -21.54 10.13
C GLN A 123 -0.12 -21.75 9.16
N GLN A 124 -0.30 -22.55 8.10
CA GLN A 124 0.70 -22.66 7.04
C GLN A 124 0.78 -21.37 6.22
N CYS A 125 -0.37 -20.77 5.88
CA CYS A 125 -0.44 -19.49 5.17
C CYS A 125 0.21 -18.35 5.97
N ASP A 126 -0.01 -18.31 7.28
CA ASP A 126 0.57 -17.30 8.18
C ASP A 126 2.09 -17.44 8.19
N ARG A 127 2.61 -18.64 8.47
CA ARG A 127 4.05 -18.91 8.45
C ARG A 127 4.70 -18.58 7.11
N TRP A 128 4.02 -18.86 6.00
CA TRP A 128 4.53 -18.50 4.68
C TRP A 128 4.55 -16.97 4.46
N SER A 129 3.59 -16.25 5.02
CA SER A 129 3.56 -14.79 4.97
C SER A 129 4.65 -14.17 5.84
N ASP A 130 4.93 -14.75 7.01
CA ASP A 130 6.04 -14.33 7.89
C ASP A 130 7.40 -14.45 7.17
N LEU A 131 7.59 -15.53 6.40
CA LEU A 131 8.79 -15.73 5.59
C LEU A 131 8.96 -14.66 4.50
N MET A 132 7.89 -14.05 3.98
CA MET A 132 8.01 -12.97 2.99
C MET A 132 8.75 -11.75 3.56
N LEU A 133 8.51 -11.43 4.83
CA LEU A 133 9.19 -10.32 5.50
C LEU A 133 10.67 -10.62 5.65
N LEU A 134 11.02 -11.82 6.13
CA LEU A 134 12.41 -12.25 6.29
C LEU A 134 13.16 -12.25 4.95
N MET A 135 12.58 -12.84 3.91
CA MET A 135 13.18 -12.82 2.57
C MET A 135 13.32 -11.40 2.01
N THR A 136 12.38 -10.50 2.28
CA THR A 136 12.51 -9.09 1.87
C THR A 136 13.71 -8.43 2.55
N TRP A 137 13.91 -8.69 3.85
CA TRP A 137 15.07 -8.20 4.60
C TRP A 137 16.38 -8.78 4.10
N GLU A 138 16.44 -10.08 3.82
CA GLU A 138 17.61 -10.73 3.23
C GLU A 138 17.99 -10.09 1.89
N LEU A 139 17.00 -9.85 1.02
CA LEU A 139 17.24 -9.15 -0.25
C LEU A 139 17.70 -7.71 -0.07
N TRP A 140 17.19 -7.01 0.95
CA TRP A 140 17.62 -5.66 1.24
C TRP A 140 19.09 -5.63 1.71
N LEU A 141 19.48 -6.54 2.60
CA LEU A 141 20.86 -6.69 3.08
C LEU A 141 21.82 -7.16 1.99
N ALA A 142 21.36 -8.04 1.09
CA ALA A 142 22.16 -8.58 0.00
C ALA A 142 22.45 -7.55 -1.10
N ARG A 143 21.72 -6.43 -1.14
CA ARG A 143 21.78 -5.43 -2.21
C ARG A 143 23.20 -4.98 -2.56
N ASP A 144 24.03 -4.76 -1.54
CA ASP A 144 25.38 -4.20 -1.73
C ASP A 144 26.46 -5.28 -1.92
N ILE A 145 26.08 -6.56 -1.83
CA ILE A 145 26.99 -7.72 -1.91
C ILE A 145 26.76 -8.51 -3.20
N VAL A 146 25.54 -8.46 -3.74
CA VAL A 146 25.16 -9.19 -4.95
C VAL A 146 25.88 -8.63 -6.19
N ASN A 147 26.51 -9.51 -6.95
CA ASN A 147 26.99 -9.21 -8.30
C ASN A 147 25.84 -9.35 -9.30
N ASP A 148 25.62 -8.34 -10.14
CA ASP A 148 24.52 -8.38 -11.11
C ASP A 148 24.69 -9.53 -12.11
N ASN A 149 23.57 -10.12 -12.53
CA ASN A 149 23.53 -11.13 -13.59
C ASN A 149 22.34 -10.86 -14.53
N PRO A 150 22.48 -9.86 -15.44
CA PRO A 150 21.43 -9.50 -16.39
C PRO A 150 21.08 -10.64 -17.35
N LEU A 151 19.80 -10.76 -17.70
CA LEU A 151 19.40 -11.43 -18.94
C LEU A 151 19.83 -10.56 -20.15
N PRO A 152 20.02 -11.15 -21.35
CA PRO A 152 20.58 -10.44 -22.51
C PRO A 152 19.86 -9.14 -22.91
N TRP A 153 18.55 -9.05 -22.65
CA TRP A 153 17.72 -7.89 -22.96
C TRP A 153 17.56 -6.90 -21.80
N GLN A 154 18.12 -7.19 -20.62
CA GLN A 154 18.01 -6.32 -19.46
C GLN A 154 19.16 -5.31 -19.43
N LYS A 155 18.82 -4.03 -19.26
CA LYS A 155 19.81 -2.96 -19.15
C LYS A 155 20.69 -3.15 -17.90
N GLN A 156 21.95 -2.73 -18.00
CA GLN A 156 22.84 -2.62 -16.86
C GLN A 156 22.35 -1.53 -15.91
N MET A 157 22.52 -1.75 -14.60
CA MET A 157 22.08 -0.84 -13.56
C MET A 157 23.19 -0.71 -12.51
N THR A 158 23.41 0.49 -11.99
CA THR A 158 24.33 0.73 -10.86
C THR A 158 23.62 0.63 -9.50
N GLN A 159 22.33 0.95 -9.46
CA GLN A 159 21.48 0.79 -8.28
C GLN A 159 20.45 -0.30 -8.55
N PHE A 160 20.60 -1.44 -7.87
CA PHE A 160 19.72 -2.58 -8.08
C PHE A 160 18.35 -2.38 -7.44
N THR A 161 17.31 -2.72 -8.20
CA THR A 161 15.95 -2.84 -7.66
C THR A 161 15.83 -4.13 -6.84
N PRO A 162 14.87 -4.24 -5.89
CA PRO A 162 14.69 -5.48 -5.13
C PRO A 162 14.48 -6.73 -6.00
N GLY A 163 13.78 -6.59 -7.14
CA GLY A 163 13.60 -7.67 -8.10
C GLY A 163 14.91 -8.08 -8.80
N ARG A 164 15.82 -7.12 -9.02
CA ARG A 164 17.14 -7.36 -9.59
C ARG A 164 18.07 -8.07 -8.60
N VAL A 165 18.05 -7.66 -7.33
CA VAL A 165 18.78 -8.35 -6.26
C VAL A 165 18.27 -9.79 -6.13
N ALA A 166 16.95 -10.00 -6.14
CA ALA A 166 16.35 -11.34 -6.13
C ALA A 166 16.69 -12.19 -7.36
N GLN A 167 17.11 -11.58 -8.48
CA GLN A 167 17.59 -12.30 -9.66
C GLN A 167 19.00 -12.83 -9.49
N ALA A 168 19.86 -12.08 -8.81
CA ALA A 168 21.24 -12.45 -8.63
C ALA A 168 21.55 -13.10 -7.26
N MET A 169 20.56 -13.15 -6.35
CA MET A 169 20.64 -13.86 -5.06
C MET A 169 21.14 -15.31 -5.14
N PRO A 170 20.82 -16.12 -6.17
CA PRO A 170 21.38 -17.47 -6.29
C PRO A 170 22.91 -17.51 -6.22
N GLY A 171 23.62 -16.48 -6.72
CA GLY A 171 25.07 -16.40 -6.64
C GLY A 171 25.61 -16.30 -5.21
N ILE A 172 24.88 -15.66 -4.30
CA ILE A 172 25.22 -15.64 -2.87
C ILE A 172 24.89 -16.98 -2.23
N LEU A 173 23.69 -17.52 -2.50
CA LEU A 173 23.23 -18.77 -1.88
C LEU A 173 24.16 -19.95 -2.18
N VAL A 174 24.73 -20.00 -3.39
CA VAL A 174 25.73 -21.03 -3.74
C VAL A 174 27.02 -20.88 -2.91
N ARG A 175 27.45 -19.65 -2.61
CA ARG A 175 28.69 -19.39 -1.84
C ARG A 175 28.52 -19.62 -0.34
N VAL A 176 27.37 -19.22 0.22
CA VAL A 176 27.03 -19.44 1.63
C VAL A 176 26.86 -20.93 1.93
N SER A 177 26.62 -21.74 0.88
CA SER A 177 26.22 -23.15 0.97
C SER A 177 24.90 -23.32 1.74
N THR A 178 24.43 -24.56 1.93
CA THR A 178 23.21 -24.80 2.70
C THR A 178 23.56 -25.49 4.02
N PRO A 179 23.07 -24.98 5.17
CA PRO A 179 23.12 -25.73 6.42
C PRO A 179 22.14 -26.92 6.41
N SER A 180 21.36 -27.06 5.34
CA SER A 180 20.33 -28.09 5.23
C SER A 180 20.96 -29.45 4.95
N ILE A 181 20.46 -30.47 5.65
CA ILE A 181 20.77 -31.87 5.36
C ILE A 181 20.31 -32.18 3.92
N PRO A 182 21.07 -32.98 3.15
CA PRO A 182 20.64 -33.43 1.84
C PRO A 182 19.20 -33.95 1.86
N PRO A 183 18.38 -33.64 0.84
CA PRO A 183 17.00 -34.08 0.82
C PRO A 183 16.94 -35.60 0.90
N LYS A 184 16.02 -36.12 1.72
CA LYS A 184 15.81 -37.57 1.80
C LYS A 184 15.46 -38.08 0.40
N PRO A 185 16.20 -39.08 -0.15
CA PRO A 185 15.85 -39.65 -1.43
C PRO A 185 14.42 -40.18 -1.34
N ARG A 186 13.55 -39.70 -2.24
CA ARG A 186 12.11 -39.96 -2.21
C ARG A 186 11.77 -41.45 -2.11
N GLY A 187 12.62 -42.31 -2.66
CA GLY A 187 12.40 -43.76 -2.76
C GLY A 187 11.09 -44.09 -3.49
N LYS A 188 10.76 -45.39 -3.55
CA LYS A 188 9.37 -45.80 -3.74
C LYS A 188 8.72 -45.72 -2.36
N SER A 189 7.75 -44.82 -2.19
CA SER A 189 6.90 -44.84 -1.00
C SER A 189 6.29 -46.25 -0.89
N PRO A 190 6.24 -46.85 0.32
CA PRO A 190 5.61 -48.16 0.55
C PRO A 190 4.10 -48.18 0.21
N GLY A 191 3.56 -47.07 -0.27
CA GLY A 191 2.17 -46.94 -0.66
C GLY A 191 1.28 -46.79 0.56
N TRP A 192 -0.02 -46.86 0.31
CA TRP A 192 -1.02 -46.84 1.36
C TRP A 192 -1.06 -48.23 2.01
N LYS A 193 -1.03 -48.32 3.35
CA LYS A 193 -1.14 -49.62 4.03
C LYS A 193 -2.48 -50.28 3.69
N THR A 194 -2.44 -51.51 3.22
CA THR A 194 -3.61 -52.35 2.96
C THR A 194 -4.48 -52.41 4.22
N GLY A 195 -5.80 -52.19 4.09
CA GLY A 195 -6.75 -52.20 5.21
C GLY A 195 -7.00 -50.85 5.90
N LEU A 196 -6.17 -49.82 5.66
CA LEU A 196 -6.49 -48.46 6.14
C LEU A 196 -7.49 -47.79 5.20
N SER A 197 -8.53 -47.16 5.75
CA SER A 197 -9.46 -46.33 4.96
C SER A 197 -8.87 -44.94 4.73
N ARG A 198 -9.00 -44.40 3.51
CA ARG A 198 -8.58 -43.02 3.21
C ARG A 198 -9.58 -42.04 3.80
N GLN A 199 -9.13 -41.21 4.73
CA GLN A 199 -9.94 -40.09 5.20
C GLN A 199 -9.96 -39.00 4.13
N ARG A 200 -11.18 -38.58 3.73
CA ARG A 200 -11.35 -37.42 2.85
C ARG A 200 -10.94 -36.17 3.61
N ARG A 201 -10.21 -35.27 2.94
CA ARG A 201 -9.86 -33.97 3.50
C ARG A 201 -11.12 -33.21 3.90
N THR A 202 -11.13 -32.63 5.11
CA THR A 202 -12.21 -31.78 5.59
C THR A 202 -12.43 -30.62 4.63
N SER A 203 -13.61 -30.54 4.05
CA SER A 203 -14.00 -29.43 3.19
C SER A 203 -14.55 -28.32 4.07
N TYR A 204 -13.85 -27.19 4.15
CA TYR A 204 -14.37 -26.01 4.83
C TYR A 204 -15.35 -25.26 3.91
N PRO A 205 -16.46 -24.72 4.45
CA PRO A 205 -17.41 -23.95 3.65
C PRO A 205 -16.74 -22.67 3.12
N ILE A 206 -17.04 -22.33 1.86
CA ILE A 206 -16.58 -21.07 1.27
C ILE A 206 -17.35 -19.92 1.91
N VAL A 207 -16.68 -19.11 2.73
CA VAL A 207 -17.24 -17.88 3.27
C VAL A 207 -17.36 -16.85 2.13
N LYS A 208 -18.53 -16.76 1.52
CA LYS A 208 -18.84 -15.69 0.56
C LYS A 208 -19.28 -14.46 1.34
N LYS A 209 -18.56 -13.35 1.17
CA LYS A 209 -18.94 -12.05 1.73
C LYS A 209 -20.24 -11.58 1.05
N ARG A 210 -21.40 -11.96 1.57
CA ARG A 210 -22.69 -11.41 1.12
C ARG A 210 -22.87 -10.03 1.75
N THR A 211 -22.65 -8.97 0.97
CA THR A 211 -23.33 -7.69 1.20
C THR A 211 -24.67 -7.75 0.50
N SER A 212 -25.67 -8.35 1.14
CA SER A 212 -27.06 -8.07 0.81
C SER A 212 -27.63 -7.32 2.00
N SER A 213 -27.80 -6.00 1.89
CA SER A 213 -28.72 -5.32 2.80
C SER A 213 -30.09 -5.93 2.56
N SER A 214 -30.66 -6.58 3.56
CA SER A 214 -32.09 -6.88 3.54
C SER A 214 -32.85 -5.55 3.32
N PRO A 215 -33.81 -5.49 2.37
CA PRO A 215 -34.70 -4.35 2.29
C PRO A 215 -35.43 -4.21 3.63
N GLN A 216 -35.34 -3.05 4.28
CA GLN A 216 -36.21 -2.73 5.41
C GLN A 216 -37.66 -2.90 4.95
N ALA A 217 -38.39 -3.81 5.59
CA ALA A 217 -39.82 -3.93 5.39
C ALA A 217 -40.46 -2.58 5.73
N LYS A 218 -41.16 -1.98 4.78
CA LYS A 218 -41.98 -0.78 5.04
C LYS A 218 -43.05 -1.16 6.08
N PRO A 219 -43.29 -0.33 7.10
CA PRO A 219 -44.40 -0.56 8.02
C PRO A 219 -45.71 -0.51 7.21
N LYS A 220 -46.57 -1.51 7.42
CA LYS A 220 -47.94 -1.51 6.90
C LYS A 220 -48.70 -0.37 7.60
N SER A 221 -49.20 0.57 6.82
CA SER A 221 -50.20 1.54 7.25
C SER A 221 -51.52 0.84 7.54
N ALA A 222 -52.04 1.03 8.75
CA ALA A 222 -53.45 0.91 9.10
C ALA A 222 -53.79 2.14 9.94
#